data_AF-A0A1I7ZJI8-F1
#
_entry.id   AF-A0A1I7ZJI8-F1
#
_cell.length_a   1.000
_cell.length_b   1.000
_cell.length_c   1.000
_cell.angle_alpha   90.00
_cell.angle_beta   90.00
_cell.angle_gamma   90.00
#
_symmetry.space_group_name_H-M   'P 1'
#
loop_
_entity.id
_entity.type
_entity.pdbx_description
1 polymer ?
#
loop_
_entity_poly.entity_id
_entity_poly.type
_entity_poly.pdbx_seq_one_letter_code
_entity_poly.pdbx_strand_id
1 'polypeptide(L)'
;MRAQLLVVALLASFWGGYAQMQPIMPEPMMELWHCGTDSYSLSSAVSRRLFAFGCRPEMTQAINQCCLSHDRCYCSRTDTRLMCDHYFCECLRRVTQEGNFFCRVILMESTCFLASKFGDSPYQECSADFLVRIGMRPMGRWNRRK
;
A
#
# COMPACT_ATOMS: atom_id res chain seq x y z
N MET A 1 -63.74 -22.30 -1.54
CA MET A 1 -62.94 -22.96 -0.48
C MET A 1 -61.53 -23.20 -1.01
N ARG A 2 -60.56 -23.59 -0.16
CA ARG A 2 -59.13 -23.71 -0.49
C ARG A 2 -58.82 -24.95 -1.35
N ALA A 3 -57.60 -24.95 -1.95
CA ALA A 3 -56.79 -26.14 -2.29
C ALA A 3 -57.30 -27.05 -3.43
N GLN A 4 -56.47 -27.78 -4.21
CA GLN A 4 -55.00 -27.89 -4.28
C GLN A 4 -54.53 -28.47 -5.64
N LEU A 5 -53.33 -28.08 -6.08
CA LEU A 5 -52.32 -28.85 -6.83
C LEU A 5 -52.71 -30.13 -7.60
N LEU A 6 -52.72 -30.03 -8.94
CA LEU A 6 -52.62 -31.08 -9.98
C LEU A 6 -52.19 -30.39 -11.30
N VAL A 7 -51.27 -30.82 -12.18
CA VAL A 7 -50.24 -31.90 -12.22
C VAL A 7 -48.94 -31.35 -12.89
N VAL A 8 -47.84 -32.12 -12.79
CA VAL A 8 -46.48 -31.99 -13.35
C VAL A 8 -46.37 -31.90 -14.90
N ALA A 9 -45.32 -31.18 -15.35
CA ALA A 9 -44.62 -31.22 -16.65
C ALA A 9 -45.31 -30.76 -17.96
N LEU A 10 -44.91 -29.57 -18.43
CA LEU A 10 -44.69 -29.29 -19.85
C LEU A 10 -43.22 -28.89 -20.10
N LEU A 11 -42.48 -29.92 -20.50
CA LEU A 11 -41.24 -29.97 -21.28
C LEU A 11 -40.44 -28.68 -21.56
N ALA A 12 -39.19 -28.76 -21.10
CA ALA A 12 -38.02 -28.02 -21.51
C ALA A 12 -38.00 -27.45 -22.94
N SER A 13 -37.78 -26.13 -23.02
CA SER A 13 -36.96 -25.43 -24.02
C SER A 13 -36.57 -24.07 -23.43
N PHE A 14 -35.50 -23.44 -23.95
CA PHE A 14 -34.90 -22.21 -23.41
C PHE A 14 -34.14 -22.34 -22.08
N TRP A 15 -33.12 -23.20 -22.08
CA TRP A 15 -31.84 -22.78 -21.49
C TRP A 15 -31.23 -21.67 -22.36
N GLY A 16 -30.58 -20.69 -21.72
CA GLY A 16 -30.07 -19.48 -22.37
C GLY A 16 -31.02 -18.29 -22.13
N GLY A 17 -30.80 -17.42 -21.15
CA GLY A 17 -29.60 -17.28 -20.32
C GLY A 17 -29.27 -15.80 -20.13
N TYR A 18 -30.06 -15.10 -19.30
CA TYR A 18 -29.71 -13.79 -18.77
C TYR A 18 -30.00 -13.77 -17.26
N ALA A 19 -29.25 -14.60 -16.54
CA ALA A 19 -28.98 -14.31 -15.14
C ALA A 19 -28.18 -13.01 -15.13
N GLN A 20 -28.85 -11.89 -14.82
CA GLN A 20 -28.23 -10.58 -14.74
C GLN A 20 -27.45 -10.43 -13.43
N MET A 21 -26.51 -11.37 -13.22
CA MET A 21 -25.41 -11.20 -12.28
C MET A 21 -24.56 -10.06 -12.81
N GLN A 22 -24.73 -8.89 -12.18
CA GLN A 22 -23.71 -7.85 -12.26
C GLN A 22 -22.39 -8.50 -11.86
N PRO A 23 -21.31 -8.39 -12.66
CA PRO A 23 -20.01 -8.76 -12.15
C PRO A 23 -19.78 -7.91 -10.90
N ILE A 24 -19.49 -8.58 -9.79
CA ILE A 24 -18.88 -7.92 -8.63
C ILE A 24 -17.53 -7.44 -9.16
N MET A 25 -17.50 -6.19 -9.62
CA MET A 25 -16.26 -5.43 -9.75
C MET A 25 -15.54 -5.65 -8.42
N PRO A 26 -14.33 -6.23 -8.40
CA PRO A 26 -13.53 -6.15 -7.20
C PRO A 26 -13.49 -4.68 -6.82
N GLU A 27 -13.83 -4.34 -5.58
CA GLU A 27 -13.59 -3.01 -5.06
C GLU A 27 -12.14 -2.67 -5.44
N PRO A 28 -11.87 -1.55 -6.15
CA PRO A 28 -10.56 -1.31 -6.74
C PRO A 28 -9.54 -1.40 -5.61
N MET A 29 -8.73 -2.47 -5.63
CA MET A 29 -7.91 -2.87 -4.49
C MET A 29 -7.15 -1.64 -4.03
N MET A 30 -7.55 -1.07 -2.89
CA MET A 30 -6.98 0.21 -2.45
C MET A 30 -5.48 -0.02 -2.33
N GLU A 31 -4.72 0.61 -3.24
CA GLU A 31 -3.30 0.35 -3.38
C GLU A 31 -2.65 0.48 -2.00
N LEU A 32 -1.99 -0.60 -1.55
CA LEU A 32 -1.52 -0.68 -0.18
C LEU A 32 -0.63 0.53 0.09
N TRP A 33 -0.96 1.28 1.13
CA TRP A 33 -0.25 2.52 1.42
C TRP A 33 0.95 2.24 2.32
N HIS A 34 2.14 2.58 1.82
CA HIS A 34 3.43 2.24 2.41
C HIS A 34 4.05 3.38 3.21
N CYS A 35 3.75 4.65 2.90
CA CYS A 35 4.37 5.78 3.61
C CYS A 35 3.95 5.82 5.08
N GLY A 36 4.84 5.44 6.00
CA GLY A 36 4.58 5.43 7.45
C GLY A 36 5.28 4.24 8.11
N THR A 37 4.93 3.93 9.35
CA THR A 37 5.42 2.74 10.06
C THR A 37 4.43 2.28 11.11
N ASP A 38 4.40 0.97 11.34
CA ASP A 38 3.63 0.38 12.44
C ASP A 38 4.22 0.72 13.83
N SER A 39 5.50 1.14 13.90
CA SER A 39 6.15 1.65 15.12
C SER A 39 5.44 2.89 15.70
N TYR A 40 4.73 3.65 14.86
CA TYR A 40 3.97 4.83 15.25
C TYR A 40 2.54 4.70 14.73
N SER A 41 1.64 4.28 15.63
CA SER A 41 0.21 4.15 15.39
C SER A 41 -0.37 5.33 14.60
N LEU A 42 -1.18 5.02 13.59
CA LEU A 42 -1.82 5.96 12.66
C LEU A 42 -0.89 6.69 11.67
N SER A 43 0.44 6.59 11.75
CA SER A 43 1.35 7.33 10.86
C SER A 43 1.03 7.12 9.37
N SER A 44 0.78 5.87 8.95
CA SER A 44 0.39 5.51 7.58
C SER A 44 -0.99 6.03 7.17
N ALA A 45 -1.93 6.16 8.10
CA ALA A 45 -3.26 6.71 7.82
C ALA A 45 -3.22 8.25 7.71
N VAL A 46 -2.39 8.90 8.53
CA VAL A 46 -2.18 10.35 8.53
C VAL A 46 -1.45 10.78 7.27
N SER A 47 -0.33 10.13 6.92
CA SER A 47 0.43 10.43 5.70
C SER A 47 -0.44 10.28 4.44
N ARG A 48 -1.22 9.20 4.32
CA ARG A 48 -2.15 8.98 3.19
C ARG A 48 -3.12 10.15 3.03
N ARG A 49 -3.72 10.61 4.14
CA ARG A 49 -4.65 11.76 4.14
C ARG A 49 -3.95 13.07 3.78
N LEU A 50 -2.76 13.32 4.34
CA LEU A 50 -1.98 14.52 4.05
C LEU A 50 -1.57 14.58 2.57
N PHE A 51 -1.07 13.50 2.00
CA PHE A 51 -0.69 13.44 0.59
C PHE A 51 -1.91 13.53 -0.34
N ALA A 52 -3.02 12.84 -0.04
CA ALA A 52 -4.24 12.92 -0.83
C ALA A 52 -4.92 14.31 -0.80
N PHE A 53 -4.70 15.11 0.24
CA PHE A 53 -5.19 16.49 0.34
C PHE A 53 -4.20 17.52 -0.25
N GLY A 54 -2.90 17.33 0.02
CA GLY A 54 -1.87 18.31 -0.27
C GLY A 54 -1.25 18.21 -1.66
N CYS A 55 -1.17 16.99 -2.22
CA CYS A 55 -0.63 16.72 -3.55
C CYS A 55 -1.74 16.43 -4.55
N ARG A 56 -1.40 16.42 -5.85
CA ARG A 56 -2.36 16.05 -6.90
C ARG A 56 -2.56 14.52 -6.91
N PRO A 57 -3.75 14.00 -7.26
CA PRO A 57 -4.04 12.56 -7.23
C PRO A 57 -3.01 11.71 -7.99
N GLU A 58 -2.58 12.16 -9.17
CA GLU A 58 -1.62 11.46 -10.04
C GLU A 58 -0.23 11.28 -9.40
N MET A 59 0.16 12.12 -8.44
CA MET A 59 1.43 12.01 -7.71
C MET A 59 1.36 10.98 -6.59
N THR A 60 0.16 10.66 -6.10
CA THR A 60 -0.04 9.88 -4.86
C THR A 60 0.50 8.45 -4.98
N GLN A 61 0.32 7.82 -6.15
CA GLN A 61 0.88 6.50 -6.44
C GLN A 61 2.42 6.53 -6.52
N ALA A 62 3.00 7.52 -7.17
CA ALA A 62 4.46 7.65 -7.30
C ALA A 62 5.13 7.92 -5.93
N ILE A 63 4.49 8.72 -5.07
CA ILE A 63 4.91 8.93 -3.67
C ILE A 63 4.86 7.61 -2.88
N ASN A 64 3.78 6.84 -3.03
CA ASN A 64 3.63 5.52 -2.39
C ASN A 64 4.75 4.55 -2.80
N GLN A 65 5.13 4.55 -4.08
CA GLN A 65 6.23 3.74 -4.61
C GLN A 65 7.61 4.15 -4.06
N CYS A 66 7.84 5.44 -3.79
CA CYS A 66 9.05 5.88 -3.09
C CYS A 66 9.14 5.27 -1.68
N CYS A 67 8.02 5.27 -0.94
CA CYS A 67 7.95 4.68 0.41
C CYS A 67 8.14 3.16 0.39
N LEU A 68 7.47 2.44 -0.52
CA LEU A 68 7.69 1.00 -0.70
C LEU A 68 9.16 0.66 -1.04
N SER A 69 9.83 1.52 -1.81
CA SER A 69 11.24 1.34 -2.16
C SER A 69 12.17 1.61 -0.98
N HIS A 70 11.83 2.57 -0.11
CA HIS A 70 12.53 2.87 1.14
C HIS A 70 12.43 1.71 2.14
N ASP A 71 11.23 1.20 2.38
CA ASP A 71 11.00 0.02 3.24
C ASP A 71 11.81 -1.20 2.78
N ARG A 72 11.85 -1.43 1.46
CA ARG A 72 12.63 -2.52 0.85
C ARG A 72 14.14 -2.31 1.02
N CYS A 73 14.62 -1.07 0.92
CA CYS A 73 16.03 -0.73 1.17
C CYS A 73 16.41 -1.00 2.64
N TYR A 74 15.56 -0.58 3.58
CA TYR A 74 15.73 -0.87 5.01
C TYR A 74 15.82 -2.39 5.27
N CYS A 75 14.95 -3.18 4.65
CA CYS A 75 14.90 -4.62 4.87
C CYS A 75 15.87 -5.46 4.02
N SER A 76 16.43 -4.94 2.92
CA SER A 76 17.46 -5.65 2.16
C SER A 76 18.78 -5.74 2.93
N ARG A 77 19.08 -4.75 3.79
CA ARG A 77 20.37 -4.56 4.49
C ARG A 77 21.57 -4.47 3.54
N THR A 78 21.34 -4.15 2.27
CA THR A 78 22.40 -3.96 1.26
C THR A 78 23.07 -2.58 1.40
N ASP A 79 22.27 -1.58 1.74
CA ASP A 79 22.68 -0.19 1.93
C ASP A 79 22.61 0.21 3.40
N THR A 80 23.30 1.29 3.76
CA THR A 80 23.16 1.90 5.09
C THR A 80 21.85 2.70 5.17
N ARG A 81 21.33 2.90 6.40
CA ARG A 81 20.14 3.75 6.61
C ARG A 81 20.26 5.11 5.93
N LEU A 82 21.41 5.77 6.05
CA LEU A 82 21.67 7.07 5.45
C LEU A 82 21.54 7.06 3.92
N MET A 83 21.99 5.99 3.26
CA MET A 83 21.84 5.83 1.81
C MET A 83 20.39 5.57 1.41
N CYS A 84 19.68 4.69 2.15
CA CYS A 84 18.25 4.47 1.94
C CYS A 84 17.43 5.76 2.10
N ASP A 85 17.68 6.53 3.16
CA ASP A 85 17.02 7.82 3.43
C ASP A 85 17.32 8.84 2.33
N HIS A 86 18.57 8.90 1.85
CA HIS A 86 18.96 9.75 0.73
C HIS A 86 18.20 9.39 -0.55
N TYR A 87 18.18 8.11 -0.95
CA TYR A 87 17.43 7.65 -2.12
C TYR A 87 15.93 7.94 -2.01
N PHE A 88 15.36 7.78 -0.81
CA PHE A 88 13.97 8.11 -0.53
C PHE A 88 13.65 9.59 -0.71
N CYS A 89 14.47 10.48 -0.13
CA CYS A 89 14.29 11.92 -0.27
C CYS A 89 14.46 12.39 -1.73
N GLU A 90 15.42 11.85 -2.49
CA GLU A 90 15.55 12.12 -3.93
C GLU A 90 14.33 11.64 -4.73
N CYS A 91 13.80 10.46 -4.40
CA CYS A 91 12.59 9.94 -5.02
C CYS A 91 11.39 10.87 -4.78
N LEU A 92 11.13 11.24 -3.52
CA LEU A 92 10.04 12.15 -3.17
C LEU A 92 10.19 13.52 -3.86
N ARG A 93 11.40 14.10 -3.89
CA ARG A 93 11.64 15.40 -4.54
C ARG A 93 11.34 15.33 -6.04
N ARG A 94 11.73 14.25 -6.72
CA ARG A 94 11.44 14.03 -8.14
C ARG A 94 9.94 13.90 -8.42
N VAL A 95 9.23 13.06 -7.68
CA VAL A 95 7.80 12.80 -7.95
C VAL A 95 6.88 13.95 -7.51
N THR A 96 7.34 14.84 -6.62
CA THR A 96 6.59 16.03 -6.18
C THR A 96 7.03 17.34 -6.87
N GLN A 97 7.97 17.30 -7.83
CA GLN A 97 8.57 18.51 -8.42
C GLN A 97 7.55 19.47 -9.05
N GLU A 98 6.47 18.93 -9.65
CA GLU A 98 5.37 19.66 -10.30
C GLU A 98 4.20 19.95 -9.34
N GLY A 99 4.33 19.53 -8.08
CA GLY A 99 3.37 19.78 -7.02
C GLY A 99 3.28 21.26 -6.65
N ASN A 100 2.17 21.61 -5.98
CA ASN A 100 2.05 22.92 -5.34
C ASN A 100 3.09 23.06 -4.20
N PHE A 101 3.25 24.27 -3.66
CA PHE A 101 4.20 24.55 -2.57
C PHE A 101 4.02 23.63 -1.35
N PHE A 102 2.76 23.34 -0.96
CA PHE A 102 2.47 22.49 0.20
C PHE A 102 2.90 21.04 -0.05
N CYS A 103 2.61 20.47 -1.21
CA CYS A 103 3.09 19.14 -1.61
C CYS A 103 4.62 19.07 -1.66
N ARG A 104 5.23 19.95 -2.46
CA ARG A 104 6.66 19.89 -2.83
C ARG A 104 7.61 20.35 -1.73
N VAL A 105 7.19 21.27 -0.87
CA VAL A 105 8.06 21.85 0.17
C VAL A 105 7.64 21.37 1.56
N ILE A 106 6.36 21.44 1.89
CA ILE A 106 5.91 21.11 3.26
C ILE A 106 5.83 19.58 3.46
N LEU A 107 5.07 18.86 2.63
CA LEU A 107 4.89 17.41 2.81
C LEU A 107 6.14 16.61 2.44
N MET A 108 6.82 16.97 1.34
CA MET A 108 8.04 16.28 0.91
C MET A 108 9.17 16.39 1.94
N GLU A 109 9.58 17.62 2.29
CA GLU A 109 10.72 17.82 3.22
C GLU A 109 10.38 17.32 4.63
N SER A 110 9.14 17.48 5.11
CA SER A 110 8.75 16.91 6.41
C SER A 110 8.79 15.37 6.40
N THR A 111 8.35 14.72 5.33
CA THR A 111 8.41 13.24 5.21
C THR A 111 9.85 12.74 5.14
N CYS A 112 10.71 13.41 4.36
CA CYS A 112 12.15 13.14 4.31
C CYS A 112 12.82 13.31 5.69
N PHE A 113 12.54 14.43 6.38
CA PHE A 113 13.04 14.71 7.72
C PHE A 113 12.59 13.67 8.75
N LEU A 114 11.31 13.29 8.73
CA LEU A 114 10.77 12.29 9.64
C LEU A 114 11.42 10.92 9.44
N ALA A 115 11.63 10.47 8.20
CA ALA A 115 12.38 9.25 7.93
C ALA A 115 13.82 9.34 8.45
N SER A 116 14.53 10.42 8.15
CA SER A 116 15.92 10.60 8.60
C SER A 116 16.07 10.68 10.13
N LYS A 117 15.09 11.25 10.84
CA LYS A 117 15.12 11.42 12.31
C LYS A 117 14.54 10.25 13.12
N PHE A 118 13.53 9.56 12.60
CA PHE A 118 12.81 8.51 13.34
C PHE A 118 12.91 7.12 12.70
N GLY A 119 13.64 6.99 11.58
CA GLY A 119 13.83 5.74 10.86
C GLY A 119 14.71 4.69 11.53
N ASP A 120 15.35 4.98 12.68
CA ASP A 120 16.25 4.01 13.34
C ASP A 120 15.54 2.72 13.80
N SER A 121 14.31 2.80 14.33
CA SER A 121 13.52 1.60 14.70
C SER A 121 13.03 0.86 13.45
N PRO A 122 12.32 1.49 12.48
CA PRO A 122 11.93 0.83 11.24
C PRO A 122 13.10 0.24 10.44
N TYR A 123 14.27 0.88 10.43
CA TYR A 123 15.48 0.34 9.83
C TYR A 123 15.99 -0.90 10.55
N GLN A 124 15.76 -1.05 11.86
CA GLN A 124 16.18 -2.22 12.63
C GLN A 124 15.14 -3.35 12.61
N GLU A 125 13.86 -3.05 12.37
CA GLU A 125 12.74 -3.96 12.58
C GLU A 125 12.04 -4.41 11.28
N CYS A 126 12.52 -5.51 10.69
CA CYS A 126 11.88 -6.16 9.54
C CYS A 126 11.17 -7.45 9.97
N SER A 127 9.96 -7.30 10.52
CA SER A 127 9.12 -8.44 10.93
C SER A 127 8.64 -9.24 9.72
N ALA A 128 8.22 -10.49 9.94
CA ALA A 128 7.70 -11.34 8.85
C ALA A 128 6.46 -10.71 8.17
N ASP A 129 5.56 -10.12 8.95
CA ASP A 129 4.34 -9.47 8.45
C ASP A 129 4.67 -8.19 7.67
N PHE A 130 5.67 -7.41 8.12
CA PHE A 130 6.15 -6.24 7.40
C PHE A 130 6.79 -6.63 6.06
N LEU A 131 7.64 -7.67 6.04
CA LEU A 131 8.24 -8.20 4.82
C LEU A 131 7.16 -8.62 3.79
N VAL A 132 6.11 -9.32 4.24
CA VAL A 132 4.97 -9.69 3.38
C VAL A 132 4.27 -8.45 2.81
N ARG A 133 4.00 -7.44 3.65
CA ARG A 133 3.37 -6.18 3.20
C ARG A 133 4.16 -5.49 2.09
N ILE A 134 5.49 -5.46 2.19
CA ILE A 134 6.35 -4.82 1.17
C ILE A 134 6.70 -5.74 -0.01
N GLY A 135 6.09 -6.93 -0.09
CA GLY A 135 6.29 -7.90 -1.17
C GLY A 135 7.66 -8.60 -1.15
N MET A 136 8.34 -8.61 -0.01
CA MET A 136 9.55 -9.38 0.23
C MET A 136 9.21 -10.74 0.86
N ARG A 137 10.06 -11.74 0.63
CA ARG A 137 9.90 -13.05 1.29
C ARG A 137 10.48 -13.00 2.70
N PRO A 138 9.74 -13.39 3.76
CA PRO A 138 10.32 -13.61 5.07
C PRO A 138 11.46 -14.62 4.97
N MET A 139 12.68 -14.24 5.35
CA MET A 139 13.77 -15.21 5.44
C MET A 139 13.43 -16.19 6.57
N GLY A 140 13.24 -17.46 6.19
CA GLY A 140 12.97 -18.54 7.13
C GLY A 140 14.04 -18.57 8.22
N ARG A 141 13.60 -18.78 9.48
CA ARG A 141 14.38 -18.72 10.72
C ARG A 141 15.82 -19.21 10.52
N TRP A 142 16.76 -18.27 10.34
CA TRP A 142 18.17 -18.61 10.11
C TRP A 142 18.68 -19.30 11.37
N ASN A 143 18.90 -20.60 11.27
CA ASN A 143 19.31 -21.41 12.41
C ASN A 143 20.77 -21.08 12.70
N ARG A 144 21.01 -20.10 13.60
CA ARG A 144 22.34 -19.72 14.12
C ARG A 144 22.92 -20.88 14.93
N ARG A 145 23.33 -21.94 14.23
CA ARG A 145 24.30 -22.90 14.72
C ARG A 145 25.61 -22.14 14.87
N LYS A 146 25.98 -21.89 16.13
CA LYS A 146 27.35 -21.63 16.54
C LYS A 146 28.20 -22.89 16.30
#